data_AF-A0A7W1GLP0-F1
#
_entry.id   AF-A0A7W1GLP0-F1
#
_cell.length_a   1.000
_cell.length_b   1.000
_cell.length_c   1.000
_cell.angle_alpha   90.00
_cell.angle_beta   90.00
_cell.angle_gamma   90.00
#
_symmetry.space_group_name_H-M   'P 1'
#
loop_
_entity.id
_entity.type
_entity.pdbx_description
1 polymer ?
#
loop_
_entity_poly.entity_id
_entity_poly.type
_entity_poly.pdbx_seq_one_letter_code
_entity_poly.pdbx_strand_id
1 'polypeptide(L)'
;MQVALRLHEARELFEQPERSPLDPDYEPWCVLPGAEYLIQVIRSDPRARIAVEVPRGGPGPGEVRAALVRYSGARAAELTREIRSEVRRALWTLLPTGIVFAVTLVLSRLADSSSSHWLSSTIAEALVVVGWVVLWAPIAILGTDIWILVGRRQGYRRLASHEVEVTVV
;
A
#
# COMPACT_ATOMS: atom_id res chain seq x y z
N MET A 1 -6.03 21.63 -9.08
CA MET A 1 -5.77 21.21 -10.48
C MET A 1 -7.00 20.47 -11.00
N GLN A 2 -7.37 20.60 -12.28
CA GLN A 2 -8.48 19.82 -12.86
C GLN A 2 -7.90 18.68 -13.69
N VAL A 3 -8.35 17.45 -13.43
CA VAL A 3 -7.93 16.26 -14.18
C VAL A 3 -9.17 15.70 -14.85
N ALA A 4 -9.16 15.69 -16.19
CA ALA A 4 -10.21 15.11 -17.01
C ALA A 4 -9.74 13.75 -17.53
N LEU A 5 -10.54 12.69 -17.38
CA LEU A 5 -10.29 11.39 -18.01
C LEU A 5 -11.31 11.14 -19.11
N ARG A 6 -10.84 10.81 -20.31
CA ARG A 6 -11.67 10.47 -21.46
C ARG A 6 -11.79 8.96 -21.62
N LEU A 7 -12.88 8.41 -21.13
CA LEU A 7 -13.17 6.99 -21.28
C LEU A 7 -13.80 6.75 -22.65
N HIS A 8 -13.36 5.70 -23.34
CA HIS A 8 -14.04 5.17 -24.52
C HIS A 8 -15.08 4.12 -24.12
N GLU A 9 -14.87 3.46 -22.99
CA GLU A 9 -15.83 2.54 -22.38
C GLU A 9 -15.79 2.64 -20.85
N ALA A 10 -16.94 2.45 -20.20
CA ALA A 10 -17.02 2.48 -18.73
C ALA A 10 -16.17 1.40 -18.04
N ARG A 11 -15.80 0.31 -18.75
CA ARG A 11 -14.92 -0.75 -18.23
C ARG A 11 -13.49 -0.28 -17.99
N GLU A 12 -13.00 0.70 -18.76
CA GLU A 12 -11.64 1.27 -18.64
C GLU A 12 -11.41 1.97 -17.29
N LEU A 13 -12.50 2.25 -16.55
CA LEU A 13 -12.40 2.76 -15.19
C LEU A 13 -11.92 1.68 -14.21
N PHE A 14 -12.23 0.42 -14.45
CA PHE A 14 -11.96 -0.70 -13.55
C PHE A 14 -10.88 -1.65 -14.08
N GLU A 15 -10.75 -1.73 -15.40
CA GLU A 15 -9.80 -2.58 -16.11
C GLU A 15 -8.78 -1.72 -16.85
N GLN A 16 -7.59 -2.26 -17.05
CA GLN A 16 -6.55 -1.56 -17.81
C GLN A 16 -7.01 -1.45 -19.27
N PRO A 17 -7.04 -0.25 -19.87
CA PRO A 17 -7.42 -0.10 -21.26
C PRO A 17 -6.40 -0.78 -22.18
N GLU A 18 -6.87 -1.55 -23.16
CA GLU A 18 -6.02 -2.25 -24.15
C GLU A 18 -5.46 -1.29 -25.24
N ARG A 19 -5.00 -0.10 -24.84
CA ARG A 19 -4.43 0.89 -25.77
C ARG A 19 -2.92 0.79 -25.82
N SER A 20 -2.39 0.75 -27.03
CA SER A 20 -0.97 0.80 -27.29
C SER A 20 -0.45 2.24 -27.19
N PRO A 21 0.79 2.47 -26.72
CA PRO A 21 1.44 3.79 -26.81
C PRO A 21 1.56 4.37 -28.23
N LEU A 22 1.30 3.55 -29.25
CA LEU A 22 1.27 3.95 -30.65
C LEU A 22 -0.09 4.51 -31.10
N ASP A 23 -1.15 4.35 -30.29
CA ASP A 23 -2.48 4.82 -30.63
C ASP A 23 -2.60 6.34 -30.43
N PRO A 24 -3.30 7.06 -31.33
CA PRO A 24 -3.44 8.51 -31.25
C PRO A 24 -4.24 8.98 -30.02
N ASP A 25 -5.05 8.08 -29.43
CA ASP A 25 -5.86 8.33 -28.23
C ASP A 25 -5.20 7.78 -26.95
N TYR A 26 -3.88 7.55 -26.98
CA TYR A 26 -3.11 7.13 -25.81
C TYR A 26 -2.91 8.30 -24.84
N GLU A 27 -3.56 8.22 -23.68
CA GLU A 27 -3.39 9.20 -22.61
C GLU A 27 -2.50 8.65 -21.47
N PRO A 28 -1.82 9.49 -20.69
CA PRO A 28 -0.92 9.05 -19.61
C PRO A 28 -1.56 8.19 -18.51
N TRP A 29 -2.89 8.14 -18.42
CA TRP A 29 -3.58 7.26 -17.47
C TRP A 29 -3.78 5.84 -18.02
N CYS A 30 -3.60 5.58 -19.33
CA CYS A 30 -3.81 4.26 -19.94
C CYS A 30 -2.84 3.17 -19.46
N VAL A 31 -1.78 3.54 -18.74
CA VAL A 31 -0.88 2.58 -18.05
C VAL A 31 -1.53 1.87 -16.87
N LEU A 32 -2.63 2.39 -16.33
CA LEU A 32 -3.30 1.89 -15.13
C LEU A 32 -4.81 1.89 -15.36
N PRO A 33 -5.59 1.11 -14.60
CA PRO A 33 -7.04 1.29 -14.56
C PRO A 33 -7.38 2.72 -14.15
N GLY A 34 -8.40 3.33 -14.77
CA GLY A 34 -8.76 4.73 -14.53
C GLY A 34 -9.01 5.05 -13.04
N ALA A 35 -9.64 4.15 -12.30
CA ALA A 35 -9.85 4.29 -10.86
C ALA A 35 -8.54 4.35 -10.07
N GLU A 36 -7.50 3.61 -10.45
CA GLU A 36 -6.20 3.67 -9.79
C GLU A 36 -5.47 4.97 -10.08
N TYR A 37 -5.55 5.46 -11.31
CA TYR A 37 -5.01 6.77 -11.68
C TYR A 37 -5.67 7.90 -10.87
N LEU A 38 -7.00 7.88 -10.75
CA LEU A 38 -7.74 8.84 -9.91
C LEU A 38 -7.29 8.84 -8.46
N ILE A 39 -7.01 7.66 -7.90
CA ILE A 39 -6.52 7.55 -6.51
C ILE A 39 -5.13 8.16 -6.39
N GLN A 40 -4.25 7.95 -7.36
CA GLN A 40 -2.92 8.58 -7.35
C GLN A 40 -3.05 10.10 -7.39
N VAL A 41 -3.93 10.64 -8.24
CA VAL A 41 -4.20 12.09 -8.32
C VAL A 41 -4.72 12.63 -6.98
N ILE A 42 -5.72 11.98 -6.35
CA ILE A 42 -6.27 12.41 -5.04
C ILE A 42 -5.24 12.30 -3.92
N ARG A 43 -4.35 11.32 -3.98
CA ARG A 43 -3.25 11.17 -3.00
C ARG A 43 -2.24 12.30 -3.13
N SER A 44 -1.94 12.74 -4.35
CA SER A 44 -1.01 13.84 -4.63
C SER A 44 -1.63 15.20 -4.34
N ASP A 45 -2.89 15.42 -4.75
CA ASP A 45 -3.65 16.64 -4.51
C ASP A 45 -5.09 16.31 -4.03
N PRO A 46 -5.36 16.38 -2.72
CA PRO A 46 -6.68 16.11 -2.15
C PRO A 46 -7.76 17.13 -2.52
N ARG A 47 -7.42 18.20 -3.25
CA ARG A 47 -8.34 19.24 -3.74
C ARG A 47 -8.48 19.19 -5.26
N ALA A 48 -7.92 18.18 -5.93
CA ALA A 48 -8.05 18.02 -7.35
C ALA A 48 -9.53 17.81 -7.73
N ARG A 49 -10.01 18.56 -8.73
CA ARG A 49 -11.33 18.32 -9.31
C ARG A 49 -11.19 17.27 -10.38
N ILE A 50 -12.01 16.23 -10.28
CA ILE A 50 -11.98 15.10 -11.20
C ILE A 50 -13.19 15.21 -12.11
N ALA A 51 -12.92 15.33 -13.40
CA ALA A 51 -13.92 15.21 -14.45
C ALA A 51 -13.76 13.84 -15.13
N VAL A 52 -14.81 13.02 -15.15
CA VAL A 52 -14.81 11.76 -15.91
C VAL A 52 -15.73 11.95 -17.10
N GLU A 53 -15.16 11.91 -18.30
CA GLU A 53 -15.87 11.97 -19.57
C GLU A 53 -16.24 10.54 -20.01
N VAL A 54 -17.53 10.26 -20.07
CA VAL A 54 -18.10 8.93 -20.41
C VAL A 54 -18.79 9.02 -21.77
N PRO A 55 -18.65 8.03 -22.67
CA PRO A 55 -19.22 8.08 -24.01
C PRO A 55 -20.76 8.11 -23.98
N ARG A 56 -21.35 8.88 -24.90
CA ARG A 56 -22.80 8.84 -25.16
C ARG A 56 -23.26 7.44 -25.57
N GLY A 57 -24.07 6.80 -24.73
CA GLY A 57 -24.56 5.43 -24.89
C GLY A 57 -24.09 4.44 -23.82
N GLY A 58 -23.17 4.88 -22.95
CA GLY A 58 -22.74 4.13 -21.77
C GLY A 58 -23.62 4.35 -20.52
N PRO A 59 -23.24 3.74 -19.38
CA PRO A 59 -23.92 3.93 -18.10
C PRO A 59 -23.95 5.41 -17.69
N GLY A 60 -25.06 5.83 -17.09
CA GLY A 60 -25.27 7.23 -16.71
C GLY A 60 -24.29 7.71 -15.63
N PRO A 61 -24.15 9.04 -15.43
CA PRO A 61 -23.21 9.61 -14.46
C PRO A 61 -23.44 9.11 -13.03
N GLY A 62 -24.71 8.88 -12.64
CA GLY A 62 -25.05 8.29 -11.33
C GLY A 62 -24.64 6.83 -11.19
N GLU A 63 -24.74 6.04 -12.26
CA GLU A 63 -24.33 4.62 -12.26
C GLU A 63 -22.82 4.48 -12.19
N VAL A 64 -22.08 5.29 -12.95
CA VAL A 64 -20.61 5.35 -12.89
C VAL A 64 -20.14 5.74 -11.50
N ARG A 65 -20.77 6.75 -10.88
CA ARG A 65 -20.47 7.13 -9.49
C ARG A 65 -20.75 5.99 -8.51
N ALA A 66 -21.90 5.33 -8.62
CA ALA A 66 -22.25 4.20 -7.76
C ALA A 66 -21.29 3.01 -7.93
N ALA A 67 -20.87 2.73 -9.16
CA ALA A 67 -19.89 1.69 -9.47
C ALA A 67 -18.51 2.03 -8.88
N LEU A 68 -18.06 3.29 -8.97
CA LEU A 68 -16.81 3.76 -8.37
C LEU A 68 -16.84 3.64 -6.83
N VAL A 69 -17.95 3.98 -6.18
CA VAL A 69 -18.14 3.81 -4.73
C VAL A 69 -18.11 2.32 -4.35
N ARG A 70 -18.77 1.46 -5.12
CA ARG A 70 -18.74 0.00 -4.88
C ARG A 70 -17.33 -0.58 -5.05
N TYR A 71 -16.64 -0.23 -6.13
CA TYR A 71 -15.28 -0.69 -6.41
C TYR A 71 -14.30 -0.24 -5.32
N SER A 72 -14.32 1.06 -4.98
CA SER A 72 -13.46 1.61 -3.94
C SER A 72 -13.75 1.01 -2.56
N GLY A 73 -15.02 0.74 -2.23
CA GLY A 73 -15.42 0.03 -1.02
C GLY A 73 -14.90 -1.40 -0.96
N ALA A 74 -15.07 -2.17 -2.05
CA ALA A 74 -14.57 -3.54 -2.16
C ALA A 74 -13.05 -3.60 -2.03
N ARG A 75 -12.33 -2.73 -2.73
CA ARG A 75 -10.86 -2.68 -2.70
C ARG A 75 -10.32 -2.23 -1.34
N ALA A 76 -10.99 -1.26 -0.69
CA ALA A 76 -10.64 -0.86 0.67
C ALA A 76 -10.85 -1.99 1.71
N ALA A 77 -11.87 -2.84 1.51
CA ALA A 77 -12.11 -3.99 2.37
C ALA A 77 -11.04 -5.08 2.16
N GLU A 78 -10.61 -5.31 0.92
CA GLU A 78 -9.53 -6.24 0.57
C GLU A 78 -8.19 -5.79 1.18
N LEU A 79 -7.82 -4.52 1.00
CA LEU A 79 -6.64 -3.91 1.64
C LEU A 79 -6.70 -4.02 3.17
N THR A 80 -7.89 -3.93 3.77
CA THR A 80 -8.04 -4.10 5.22
C THR A 80 -7.75 -5.55 5.66
N ARG A 81 -8.08 -6.54 4.84
CA ARG A 81 -7.74 -7.95 5.10
C ARG A 81 -6.24 -8.16 4.97
N GLU A 82 -5.61 -7.58 3.95
CA GLU A 82 -4.17 -7.63 3.71
C GLU A 82 -3.38 -6.99 4.86
N ILE A 83 -3.80 -5.80 5.33
CA ILE A 83 -3.21 -5.18 6.53
C ILE A 83 -3.30 -6.11 7.74
N ARG A 84 -4.45 -6.75 7.96
CA ARG A 84 -4.62 -7.69 9.09
C ARG A 84 -3.75 -8.94 8.96
N SER A 85 -3.56 -9.46 7.74
CA SER A 85 -2.66 -10.61 7.54
C SER A 85 -1.20 -10.22 7.76
N GLU A 86 -0.77 -9.06 7.27
CA GLU A 86 0.61 -8.58 7.49
C GLU A 86 0.88 -8.29 8.97
N VAL A 87 -0.04 -7.64 9.67
CA VAL A 87 0.05 -7.44 11.14
C VAL A 87 0.15 -8.78 11.87
N ARG A 88 -0.66 -9.77 11.46
CA ARG A 88 -0.62 -11.09 12.07
C ARG A 88 0.73 -11.76 11.81
N ARG A 89 1.26 -11.68 10.60
CA ARG A 89 2.58 -12.20 10.23
C ARG A 89 3.70 -11.51 11.02
N ALA A 90 3.62 -10.20 11.23
CA ALA A 90 4.53 -9.45 12.09
C ALA A 90 4.47 -9.94 13.56
N LEU A 91 3.28 -10.20 14.08
CA LEU A 91 3.09 -10.76 15.43
C LEU A 91 3.65 -12.18 15.56
N TRP A 92 3.49 -13.03 14.54
CA TRP A 92 4.06 -14.37 14.53
C TRP A 92 5.59 -14.37 14.43
N THR A 93 6.17 -13.39 13.74
CA THR A 93 7.63 -13.23 13.64
C THR A 93 8.21 -12.58 14.89
N LEU A 94 7.44 -11.79 15.65
CA LEU A 94 7.89 -11.19 16.92
C LEU A 94 8.34 -12.22 17.97
N LEU A 95 7.61 -13.34 18.13
CA LEU A 95 7.93 -14.36 19.13
C LEU A 95 9.34 -15.00 18.94
N PRO A 96 9.67 -15.59 17.79
CA PRO A 96 10.98 -16.21 17.57
C PRO A 96 12.10 -15.16 17.60
N THR A 97 11.84 -13.96 17.07
CA THR A 97 12.79 -12.84 17.09
C THR A 97 13.12 -12.42 18.52
N GLY A 98 12.11 -12.31 19.39
CA GLY A 98 12.27 -12.02 20.81
C GLY A 98 12.99 -13.12 21.58
N ILE A 99 12.73 -14.39 21.24
CA ILE A 99 13.44 -15.55 21.83
C ILE A 99 14.91 -15.51 21.44
N VAL A 100 15.23 -15.31 20.16
CA VAL A 100 16.62 -15.20 19.69
C VAL A 100 17.34 -14.07 20.43
N PHE A 101 16.70 -12.90 20.54
CA PHE A 101 17.27 -11.77 21.28
C PHE A 101 17.54 -12.10 22.76
N ALA A 102 16.56 -12.70 23.45
CA ALA A 102 16.71 -13.11 24.85
C ALA A 102 17.82 -14.14 25.03
N VAL A 103 17.93 -15.13 24.14
CA VAL A 103 19.00 -16.13 24.14
C VAL A 103 20.36 -15.46 23.92
N THR A 104 20.47 -14.53 22.98
CA THR A 104 21.74 -13.79 22.76
C THR A 104 22.15 -12.97 23.98
N LEU A 105 21.21 -12.34 24.69
CA LEU A 105 21.50 -11.61 25.92
C LEU A 105 21.96 -12.52 27.06
N VAL A 106 21.31 -13.67 27.24
CA VAL A 106 21.70 -14.65 28.26
C VAL A 106 23.08 -15.24 27.97
N LEU A 107 23.36 -15.59 26.71
CA LEU A 107 24.69 -16.07 26.30
C LEU A 107 25.77 -15.01 26.48
N SER A 108 25.50 -13.75 26.16
CA SER A 108 26.43 -12.64 26.39
C SER A 108 26.78 -12.50 27.87
N ARG A 109 25.79 -12.57 28.76
CA ARG A 109 26.01 -12.51 30.22
C ARG A 109 26.78 -13.73 30.77
N LEU A 110 26.55 -14.92 30.21
CA LEU A 110 27.27 -16.12 30.59
C LEU A 110 28.72 -16.10 30.10
N ALA A 111 28.98 -15.57 28.90
CA ALA A 111 30.32 -15.44 28.33
C ALA A 111 31.21 -14.47 29.14
N ASP A 112 30.62 -13.39 29.66
CA ASP A 112 31.31 -12.44 30.56
C ASP A 112 31.80 -13.07 31.87
N SER A 113 31.23 -14.20 32.29
CA SER A 113 31.66 -14.91 33.50
C SER A 113 32.88 -15.81 33.30
N SER A 114 33.35 -15.99 32.06
CA SER A 114 34.46 -16.89 31.72
C SER A 114 35.80 -16.15 31.61
N SER A 115 36.88 -16.79 32.07
CA SER A 115 38.19 -16.19 32.35
C SER A 115 39.01 -15.71 31.14
N SER A 116 38.50 -15.82 29.90
CA SER A 116 39.18 -15.40 28.67
C SER A 116 38.61 -14.08 28.12
N HIS A 117 38.95 -12.98 28.81
CA HIS A 117 38.35 -11.64 28.66
C HIS A 117 38.25 -11.08 27.22
N TRP A 118 39.16 -11.46 26.32
CA TRP A 118 39.18 -10.93 24.94
C TRP A 118 38.23 -11.68 23.98
N LEU A 119 38.19 -13.01 24.09
CA LEU A 119 37.38 -13.86 23.22
C LEU A 119 35.90 -13.77 23.63
N SER A 120 35.63 -13.71 24.94
CA SER A 120 34.29 -13.54 25.49
C SER A 120 33.65 -12.21 25.09
N SER A 121 34.41 -11.12 25.20
CA SER A 121 33.96 -9.77 24.83
C SER A 121 33.58 -9.68 23.34
N THR A 122 34.42 -10.22 22.44
CA THR A 122 34.16 -10.17 20.99
C THR A 122 32.92 -10.97 20.60
N ILE A 123 32.73 -12.16 21.20
CA ILE A 123 31.57 -13.01 20.94
C ILE A 123 30.30 -12.35 21.49
N ALA A 124 30.36 -11.78 22.70
CA ALA A 124 29.25 -11.05 23.29
C ALA A 124 28.78 -9.89 22.40
N GLU A 125 29.72 -9.11 21.87
CA GLU A 125 29.42 -7.97 21.01
C GLU A 125 28.80 -8.40 19.68
N ALA A 126 29.32 -9.47 19.05
CA ALA A 126 28.74 -10.05 17.84
C ALA A 126 27.30 -10.56 18.07
N LEU A 127 27.03 -11.20 19.22
CA LEU A 127 25.69 -11.68 19.59
C LEU A 127 24.70 -10.52 19.77
N VAL A 128 25.14 -9.40 20.36
CA VAL A 128 24.31 -8.20 20.52
C VAL A 128 23.96 -7.58 19.16
N VAL A 129 24.91 -7.49 18.24
CA VAL A 129 24.68 -6.98 16.88
C VAL A 129 23.68 -7.86 16.13
N VAL A 130 23.84 -9.19 16.19
CA VAL A 130 22.89 -10.14 15.55
C VAL A 130 21.50 -10.00 16.17
N GLY A 131 21.40 -9.92 17.49
CA GLY A 131 20.14 -9.72 18.20
C GLY A 131 19.43 -8.42 17.77
N TRP A 132 20.18 -7.34 17.59
CA TRP A 132 19.65 -6.06 17.10
C TRP A 132 19.18 -6.12 15.64
N VAL A 133 19.94 -6.75 14.74
CA VAL A 133 19.55 -6.92 13.33
C VAL A 133 18.29 -7.75 13.19
N VAL A 134 18.18 -8.81 13.99
CA VAL A 134 17.00 -9.69 14.03
C VAL A 134 15.78 -8.92 14.55
N LEU A 135 15.94 -8.08 15.58
CA LEU A 135 14.88 -7.21 16.12
C LEU A 135 14.29 -6.23 15.09
N TRP A 136 15.07 -5.85 14.07
CA TRP A 136 14.63 -4.85 13.10
C TRP A 136 13.57 -5.36 12.12
N ALA A 137 13.54 -6.66 11.82
CA ALA A 137 12.57 -7.25 10.87
C ALA A 137 11.10 -7.02 11.26
N PRO A 138 10.63 -7.32 12.50
CA PRO A 138 9.25 -7.04 12.89
C PRO A 138 8.95 -5.54 12.99
N ILE A 139 9.94 -4.71 13.37
CA ILE A 139 9.79 -3.26 13.44
C ILE A 139 9.56 -2.67 12.05
N ALA A 140 10.29 -3.14 11.04
CA ALA A 140 10.11 -2.71 9.65
C ALA A 140 8.69 -3.05 9.14
N ILE A 141 8.23 -4.27 9.37
CA ILE A 141 6.88 -4.70 8.95
C ILE A 141 5.80 -3.86 9.64
N LEU A 142 5.92 -3.64 10.95
CA LEU A 142 4.94 -2.84 11.71
C LEU A 142 4.99 -1.35 11.37
N GLY A 143 6.16 -0.84 10.99
CA GLY A 143 6.38 0.57 10.66
C GLY A 143 6.04 0.88 9.21
N THR A 144 6.94 0.54 8.30
CA THR A 144 6.89 0.99 6.91
C THR A 144 5.78 0.31 6.12
N ASP A 145 5.63 -1.00 6.26
CA ASP A 145 4.72 -1.76 5.41
C ASP A 145 3.26 -1.41 5.73
N ILE A 146 2.91 -1.38 7.02
CA ILE A 146 1.57 -0.95 7.46
C ILE A 146 1.28 0.49 7.03
N TRP A 147 2.24 1.41 7.17
CA TRP A 147 2.03 2.80 6.78
C TRP A 147 1.74 2.95 5.28
N ILE A 148 2.47 2.23 4.43
CA ILE A 148 2.23 2.20 2.97
C ILE A 148 0.82 1.67 2.66
N LEU A 149 0.41 0.57 3.29
CA LEU A 149 -0.91 -0.03 3.06
C LEU A 149 -2.06 0.85 3.58
N VAL A 150 -1.87 1.50 4.74
CA VAL A 150 -2.85 2.46 5.29
C VAL A 150 -2.99 3.67 4.37
N GLY A 151 -1.89 4.18 3.81
CA GLY A 151 -1.91 5.25 2.82
C GLY A 151 -2.69 4.88 1.56
N ARG A 152 -2.52 3.65 1.05
CA ARG A 152 -3.33 3.12 -0.06
C ARG A 152 -4.81 3.11 0.28
N ARG A 153 -5.18 2.53 1.43
CA ARG A 153 -6.58 2.46 1.91
C ARG A 153 -7.22 3.85 2.02
N GLN A 154 -6.49 4.83 2.54
CA GLN A 154 -7.01 6.19 2.69
C GLN A 154 -7.30 6.84 1.35
N GLY A 155 -6.51 6.54 0.31
CA GLY A 155 -6.77 6.96 -1.07
C GLY A 155 -8.12 6.45 -1.60
N TYR A 156 -8.39 5.15 -1.46
CA TYR A 156 -9.68 4.56 -1.86
C TYR A 156 -10.86 5.15 -1.08
N ARG A 157 -10.72 5.34 0.24
CA ARG A 157 -11.78 5.97 1.06
C ARG A 157 -12.06 7.41 0.62
N ARG A 158 -11.01 8.16 0.29
CA ARG A 158 -11.14 9.54 -0.17
C ARG A 158 -11.84 9.60 -1.53
N LEU A 159 -11.46 8.75 -2.47
CA LEU A 159 -12.14 8.63 -3.76
C LEU A 159 -13.64 8.32 -3.59
N ALA A 160 -14.01 7.41 -2.68
CA ALA A 160 -15.41 7.09 -2.41
C ALA A 160 -16.21 8.28 -1.84
N SER A 161 -15.56 9.17 -1.10
CA SER A 161 -16.17 10.36 -0.50
C SER A 161 -16.04 11.64 -1.35
N HIS A 162 -15.16 11.64 -2.34
CA HIS A 162 -14.90 12.82 -3.17
C HIS A 162 -16.02 13.01 -4.19
N GLU A 163 -16.35 14.27 -4.43
CA GLU A 163 -17.30 14.66 -5.46
C GLU A 163 -16.60 14.56 -6.82
N VAL A 164 -16.77 13.41 -7.49
CA VAL A 164 -16.34 13.21 -8.87
C VAL A 164 -17.40 13.79 -9.78
N GLU A 165 -17.05 14.81 -10.56
CA GLU A 165 -17.91 15.38 -11.61
C GLU A 165 -17.85 14.43 -12.81
N VAL A 166 -18.98 13.82 -13.16
CA VAL A 166 -19.06 12.92 -14.32
C VAL A 166 -19.81 13.65 -15.42
N THR A 167 -19.16 13.88 -16.55
CA THR A 167 -19.72 14.55 -17.72
C THR A 167 -19.84 13.56 -18.86
N VAL A 168 -20.94 13.59 -19.59
CA VAL A 168 -21.16 12.70 -20.75
C VAL A 168 -20.73 13.45 -22.01
N VAL A 169 -19.83 12.88 -22.80
CA VAL A 169 -19.24 13.52 -23.99
C VAL A 169 -19.62 12.77 -25.26
#